data_AF-A0A2W7DRT3-F1
#
_entry.id   AF-A0A2W7DRT3-F1
#
_cell.length_a   1.000
_cell.length_b   1.000
_cell.length_c   1.000
_cell.angle_alpha   90.00
_cell.angle_beta   90.00
_cell.angle_gamma   90.00
#
_symmetry.space_group_name_H-M   'P 1'
#
loop_
_entity.id
_entity.type
_entity.pdbx_description
1 polymer ?
#
loop_
_entity_poly.entity_id
_entity_poly.type
_entity_poly.pdbx_seq_one_letter_code
_entity_poly.pdbx_strand_id
1 'polypeptide(L)' 'MTESEWERLISGVLKAELKLQGLSYADLAEKLAAIGVEEKEANIRNKLSRGRFSAVFFAQCLKAIGSQRLKLD' A
#
# COMPACT_ATOMS: atom_id res chain seq x y z
N MET A 1 -14.61 7.66 14.13
CA MET A 1 -13.44 6.94 13.60
C MET A 1 -12.53 6.53 14.75
N THR A 2 -12.67 5.28 15.16
CA THR A 2 -11.75 4.51 16.00
C THR A 2 -10.46 4.22 15.25
N GLU A 3 -9.40 3.83 15.95
CA GLU A 3 -8.11 3.48 15.35
C GLU A 3 -8.28 2.40 14.26
N SER A 4 -9.15 1.41 14.50
CA SER A 4 -9.48 0.37 13.54
C SER A 4 -10.23 0.84 12.29
N GLU A 5 -10.98 1.94 12.37
CA GLU A 5 -11.60 2.55 11.18
C GLU A 5 -10.53 3.21 10.29
N TRP A 6 -9.55 3.88 10.89
CA TRP A 6 -8.41 4.45 10.16
C TRP A 6 -7.52 3.36 9.54
N GLU A 7 -7.24 2.28 10.27
CA GLU A 7 -6.49 1.12 9.77
C GLU A 7 -7.17 0.50 8.54
N ARG A 8 -8.50 0.37 8.58
CA ARG A 8 -9.30 -0.12 7.44
C ARG A 8 -9.29 0.85 6.27
N LEU A 9 -9.45 2.14 6.54
CA LEU A 9 -9.48 3.18 5.51
C LEU A 9 -8.15 3.21 4.74
N ILE A 10 -7.03 3.25 5.46
CA ILE A 10 -5.69 3.34 4.84
C ILE A 10 -5.36 2.07 4.04
N SER A 11 -5.77 0.90 4.53
CA SER A 11 -5.64 -0.37 3.82
C SER A 11 -6.54 -0.44 2.59
N GLY A 12 -7.75 0.12 2.69
CA GLY A 12 -8.71 0.23 1.60
C GLY A 12 -8.18 1.10 0.48
N VAL A 13 -7.61 2.26 0.82
CA VAL A 13 -7.00 3.16 -0.17
C VAL A 13 -5.85 2.47 -0.90
N LEU A 14 -4.91 1.84 -0.19
CA LEU A 14 -3.80 1.19 -0.89
C LEU A 14 -4.27 0.04 -1.81
N LYS A 15 -5.29 -0.72 -1.39
CA LYS A 15 -5.91 -1.76 -2.22
C LYS A 15 -6.64 -1.18 -3.44
N ALA A 16 -7.33 -0.05 -3.28
CA ALA A 16 -8.00 0.64 -4.36
C ALA A 16 -7.00 1.15 -5.39
N GLU A 17 -5.91 1.75 -4.94
CA GLU A 17 -4.82 2.22 -5.82
C GLU A 17 -4.15 1.07 -6.57
N LEU A 18 -3.86 -0.05 -5.90
CA LEU A 18 -3.36 -1.26 -6.58
C LEU A 18 -4.31 -1.74 -7.66
N LYS A 19 -5.61 -1.79 -7.35
CA LYS A 19 -6.65 -2.21 -8.31
C LYS A 19 -6.79 -1.23 -9.48
N LEU A 20 -6.68 0.08 -9.22
CA LEU A 20 -6.73 1.13 -10.26
C LEU A 20 -5.54 1.06 -11.21
N GLN A 21 -4.35 0.76 -10.68
CA GLN A 21 -3.13 0.58 -11.48
C GLN A 21 -3.05 -0.82 -12.13
N GLY A 22 -3.97 -1.74 -11.80
CA GLY A 22 -3.95 -3.11 -12.31
C GLY A 22 -2.77 -3.94 -11.78
N LEU A 23 -2.22 -3.59 -10.62
CA LEU A 23 -1.04 -4.21 -10.03
C LEU A 23 -1.42 -5.24 -8.98
N SER A 24 -0.75 -6.39 -9.00
CA SER A 24 -0.84 -7.38 -7.94
C SER A 24 0.08 -7.02 -6.77
N TYR A 25 -0.07 -7.71 -5.64
CA TYR A 25 0.84 -7.54 -4.51
C TYR A 25 2.29 -7.96 -4.85
N ALA A 26 2.47 -8.93 -5.75
CA ALA A 26 3.75 -9.30 -6.33
C ALA A 26 4.38 -8.13 -7.12
N ASP A 27 3.61 -7.49 -8.01
CA ASP A 27 4.09 -6.34 -8.78
C ASP A 27 4.44 -5.16 -7.86
N LEU A 28 3.65 -4.94 -6.81
CA LEU A 28 3.97 -3.92 -5.80
C LEU A 28 5.29 -4.23 -5.10
N ALA A 29 5.52 -5.48 -4.71
CA ALA A 29 6.78 -5.92 -4.10
C ALA A 29 7.98 -5.69 -5.04
N GLU A 30 7.84 -6.02 -6.33
CA GLU A 30 8.90 -5.77 -7.32
C GLU A 30 9.15 -4.26 -7.53
N LYS A 31 8.09 -3.45 -7.61
CA LYS A 31 8.22 -1.99 -7.74
C LYS A 31 8.81 -1.33 -6.50
N LEU A 32 8.47 -1.83 -5.31
CA LEU A 32 9.10 -1.42 -4.06
C LEU A 32 10.59 -1.79 -4.07
N ALA A 33 10.94 -3.00 -4.49
CA ALA A 33 12.34 -3.42 -4.61
C ALA A 33 13.12 -2.52 -5.59
N ALA A 34 12.50 -2.09 -6.69
CA ALA A 34 13.09 -1.16 -7.66
C ALA A 34 13.43 0.22 -7.08
N ILE A 35 12.75 0.66 -6.00
CA ILE A 35 13.07 1.90 -5.28
C ILE A 35 13.95 1.65 -4.03
N GLY A 36 14.49 0.44 -3.87
CA GLY A 36 15.35 0.05 -2.74
C GLY A 36 14.59 -0.42 -1.49
N VAL A 37 13.30 -0.74 -1.62
CA VAL A 37 12.46 -1.24 -0.52
C VAL A 37 12.20 -2.72 -0.72
N GLU A 38 12.99 -3.57 -0.06
CA GLU A 38 12.80 -5.01 -0.10
C GLU A 38 11.61 -5.44 0.77
N GLU A 39 10.45 -5.61 0.14
CA GLU A 39 9.25 -6.12 0.79
C GLU A 39 8.71 -7.32 0.02
N LYS A 40 8.35 -8.39 0.74
CA LYS A 40 7.73 -9.57 0.15
C LYS A 40 6.22 -9.39 0.06
N GLU A 41 5.59 -9.94 -0.98
CA GLU A 41 4.12 -9.96 -1.13
C GLU A 41 3.40 -10.33 0.17
N ALA A 42 3.85 -11.40 0.86
CA ALA A 42 3.25 -11.86 2.10
C ALA A 42 3.32 -10.82 3.23
N ASN A 43 4.41 -10.05 3.29
CA ASN A 43 4.60 -9.00 4.30
C ASN A 43 3.68 -7.81 4.03
N ILE A 44 3.59 -7.40 2.76
CA ILE A 44 2.69 -6.34 2.30
C ILE A 44 1.24 -6.73 2.61
N ARG A 45 0.83 -7.95 2.23
CA ARG A 45 -0.52 -8.48 2.51
C ARG A 45 -0.81 -8.47 4.01
N ASN A 46 0.14 -8.89 4.85
CA ASN A 46 -0.03 -8.87 6.30
C ASN A 46 -0.14 -7.44 6.88
N LYS A 47 0.69 -6.50 6.41
CA LYS A 47 0.63 -5.09 6.81
C LYS A 47 -0.69 -4.43 6.40
N LEU A 48 -1.15 -4.66 5.17
CA LEU A 48 -2.44 -4.18 4.66
C LEU A 48 -3.64 -4.89 5.30
N SER A 49 -3.49 -6.13 5.75
CA SER A 49 -4.56 -6.84 6.45
C SER A 49 -4.76 -6.27 7.86
N ARG A 50 -3.64 -5.93 8.53
CA ARG A 50 -3.65 -5.32 9.87
C ARG A 50 -3.90 -3.82 9.84
N GLY A 51 -3.68 -3.15 8.70
CA GLY A 51 -3.81 -1.69 8.54
C GLY A 51 -2.83 -0.87 9.36
N ARG A 52 -1.78 -1.51 9.86
CA ARG A 52 -0.75 -0.88 10.68
C ARG A 52 0.58 -0.93 9.94
N PHE A 53 0.94 0.19 9.32
CA PHE A 53 2.20 0.39 8.63
C PHE A 53 2.68 1.82 8.81
N SER A 54 3.97 2.06 8.60
CA SER A 54 4.53 3.41 8.70
C SER A 54 4.05 4.28 7.53
N ALA A 55 3.90 5.58 7.78
CA ALA A 55 3.63 6.55 6.72
C ALA A 55 4.72 6.53 5.62
N VAL A 56 5.96 6.17 5.97
CA VAL A 56 7.07 5.98 5.03
C VAL A 56 6.76 4.84 4.05
N PHE A 57 6.34 3.68 4.54
CA PHE A 57 5.96 2.55 3.69
C PHE A 57 4.78 2.91 2.78
N PHE A 58 3.81 3.66 3.31
CA PHE A 58 2.69 4.16 2.51
C PHE A 58 3.16 5.03 1.34
N ALA A 59 4.00 6.02 1.61
CA ALA A 59 4.57 6.90 0.59
C ALA A 59 5.42 6.14 -0.43
N GLN A 60 6.18 5.14 0.02
CA GLN A 60 6.95 4.25 -0.85
C GLN A 60 6.04 3.45 -1.78
N CYS A 61 4.95 2.86 -1.27
CA CYS A 61 3.97 2.16 -2.09
C CYS A 61 3.35 3.07 -3.14
N LEU A 62 2.92 4.27 -2.76
CA LEU A 62 2.34 5.25 -3.69
C LEU A 62 3.33 5.67 -4.78
N LYS A 63 4.59 5.89 -4.39
CA LYS A 63 5.65 6.22 -5.34
C LYS A 63 5.96 5.04 -6.27
N ALA A 64 5.96 3.82 -5.74
CA ALA A 64 6.21 2.58 -6.50
C ALA A 64 5.10 2.31 -7.53
N ILE A 65 3.83 2.50 -7.15
CA ILE A 65 2.68 2.33 -8.06
C ILE A 65 2.47 3.55 -8.98
N GLY A 66 3.22 4.63 -8.80
CA GLY A 66 3.08 5.85 -9.59
C GLY A 66 1.81 6.65 -9.29
N SER A 67 1.19 6.44 -8.13
CA SER A 67 0.00 7.19 -7.74
C SER A 67 0.41 8.57 -7.21
N GLN A 68 -0.01 9.60 -7.93
CA GLN A 68 0.23 11.01 -7.60
C GLN A 68 -0.93 11.65 -6.82
N ARG A 69 -2.09 10.97 -6.77
CA ARG A 69 -3.30 11.52 -6.13
C ARG A 69 -3.92 10.44 -5.27
N LEU A 70 -4.06 10.76 -3.99
CA LEU A 70 -4.73 9.91 -3.04
C LEU A 70 -6.16 10.40 -2.86
N LYS A 71 -7.13 9.53 -3.14
CA LYS A 71 -8.52 9.81 -2.83
C LYS A 71 -8.90 9.03 -1.57
N LEU A 72 -9.27 9.76 -0.53
CA LEU A 72 -9.72 9.19 0.75
C LEU A 72 -11.26 9.02 0.79
N ASP A 73 -11.96 9.39 -0.29
CA ASP A 73 -13.42 9.46 -0.43
C ASP A 73 -13.88 9.11 -1.85
#